data_AF-A0A2D7W0B1-F1
#
_entry.id   AF-A0A2D7W0B1-F1
#
_cell.length_a   1.000
_cell.length_b   1.000
_cell.length_c   1.000
_cell.angle_alpha   90.00
_cell.angle_beta   90.00
_cell.angle_gamma   90.00
#
_symmetry.space_group_name_H-M   'P 1'
#
loop_
_entity.id
_entity.type
_entity.pdbx_description
1 polymer ?
#
loop_
_entity_poly.entity_id
_entity_poly.type
_entity_poly.pdbx_seq_one_letter_code
_entity_poly.pdbx_strand_id
1 'polypeptide(L)'
;MADSSFDIVSEVDKQEADNALNQAAKEVAQRFDFKNTGTTIEWKGDLVVEVTSSTEERASAALDVLKDKIVKRGISLKAFDHGEPRSSG
;
A
#
# COMPACT_ATOMS: atom_id res chain seq x y z
N MET A 1 -31.99 -9.71 32.02
CA MET A 1 -30.79 -8.87 31.85
C MET A 1 -30.27 -9.14 30.46
N ALA A 2 -30.14 -8.11 29.61
CA ALA A 2 -29.48 -8.27 28.32
C ALA A 2 -27.97 -8.28 28.61
N ASP A 3 -27.32 -9.40 28.35
CA ASP A 3 -25.87 -9.51 28.46
C ASP A 3 -25.29 -8.75 27.26
N SER A 4 -24.76 -7.55 27.50
CA SER A 4 -24.16 -6.73 26.46
C SER A 4 -22.92 -7.44 25.93
N SER A 5 -22.96 -7.87 24.68
CA SER A 5 -21.81 -8.39 23.94
C SER A 5 -21.43 -7.40 22.82
N PHE A 6 -20.15 -7.39 22.45
CA PHE A 6 -19.63 -6.64 21.31
C PHE A 6 -18.63 -7.53 20.56
N ASP A 7 -18.58 -7.36 19.24
CA ASP A 7 -17.67 -8.09 18.38
C ASP A 7 -16.38 -7.31 18.14
N ILE A 8 -15.24 -8.00 18.18
CA ILE A 8 -13.94 -7.46 17.79
C ILE A 8 -13.68 -7.86 16.34
N VAL A 9 -13.71 -6.89 15.43
CA VAL A 9 -13.48 -7.10 13.99
C VAL A 9 -12.21 -6.39 13.53
N SER A 10 -11.53 -7.00 12.57
CA SER A 10 -10.38 -6.41 11.87
C SER A 10 -10.71 -6.34 10.38
N GLU A 11 -11.56 -5.38 10.02
CA GLU A 11 -11.96 -5.13 8.63
C GLU A 11 -11.19 -3.95 8.07
N VAL A 12 -10.71 -4.07 6.83
CA VAL A 12 -10.10 -2.98 6.08
C VAL A 12 -11.14 -2.43 5.12
N ASP A 13 -11.37 -1.12 5.19
CA ASP A 13 -12.20 -0.44 4.20
C ASP A 13 -11.49 -0.45 2.83
N LYS A 14 -12.04 -1.24 1.89
CA LYS A 14 -11.50 -1.38 0.54
C LYS A 14 -11.50 -0.05 -0.22
N GLN A 15 -12.49 0.82 0.00
CA GLN A 15 -12.54 2.13 -0.65
C GLN A 15 -11.43 3.04 -0.16
N GLU A 16 -11.16 3.05 1.16
CA GLU A 16 -10.05 3.82 1.70
C GLU A 16 -8.69 3.25 1.29
N ALA A 17 -8.57 1.92 1.14
CA ALA A 17 -7.38 1.28 0.60
C ALA A 17 -7.15 1.66 -0.88
N ASP A 18 -8.20 1.63 -1.70
CA ASP A 18 -8.17 2.10 -3.09
C ASP A 18 -7.75 3.57 -3.19
N ASN A 19 -8.30 4.41 -2.31
CA ASN A 19 -7.95 5.83 -2.23
C ASN A 19 -6.48 6.03 -1.86
N ALA A 20 -5.97 5.28 -0.88
CA ALA A 20 -4.57 5.31 -0.48
C ALA A 20 -3.64 4.91 -1.63
N LEU A 21 -3.95 3.81 -2.32
CA LEU A 21 -3.14 3.26 -3.41
C LEU A 21 -3.10 4.21 -4.61
N ASN A 22 -4.25 4.74 -5.03
CA ASN A 22 -4.32 5.73 -6.11
C ASN A 22 -3.54 7.00 -5.78
N GLN A 23 -3.55 7.43 -4.51
CA GLN A 23 -2.80 8.60 -4.08
C GLN A 23 -1.29 8.34 -4.03
N ALA A 24 -0.88 7.13 -3.64
CA ALA A 24 0.52 6.71 -3.67
C ALA A 24 1.04 6.64 -5.12
N ALA A 25 0.27 6.02 -6.03
CA ALA A 25 0.62 5.93 -7.45
C ALA A 25 0.79 7.31 -8.10
N LYS A 26 -0.10 8.26 -7.80
CA LYS A 26 0.01 9.64 -8.29
C LYS A 26 1.25 10.36 -7.76
N GLU A 27 1.58 10.17 -6.49
CA GLU A 27 2.76 10.79 -5.89
C GLU A 27 4.05 10.23 -6.49
N VAL A 28 4.17 8.91 -6.62
CA VAL A 28 5.30 8.25 -7.27
C VAL A 28 5.46 8.75 -8.71
N ALA A 29 4.37 8.89 -9.46
CA ALA A 29 4.41 9.40 -10.83
C ALA A 29 4.87 10.88 -10.94
N GLN A 30 4.63 11.70 -9.91
CA GLN A 30 5.00 13.12 -9.89
C GLN A 30 6.42 13.37 -9.36
N ARG A 31 6.94 12.45 -8.56
CA ARG A 31 8.26 12.54 -7.93
C ARG A 31 9.39 12.33 -8.95
N PHE A 32 10.34 13.26 -8.97
CA PHE A 32 11.45 13.25 -9.93
C PHE A 32 12.38 12.04 -9.77
N ASP A 33 12.56 11.56 -8.55
CA ASP A 33 13.41 10.43 -8.20
C ASP A 33 12.89 9.07 -8.69
N PHE A 34 11.59 8.99 -9.04
CA PHE A 34 10.94 7.83 -9.68
C PHE A 34 10.71 8.02 -11.19
N LYS A 35 11.23 9.11 -11.78
CA LYS A 35 11.09 9.33 -13.21
C LYS A 35 12.01 8.40 -14.00
N ASN A 36 11.47 7.73 -15.03
CA ASN A 36 12.17 6.77 -15.90
C ASN A 36 12.67 5.50 -15.19
N THR A 37 12.08 5.14 -14.04
CA THR A 37 12.50 4.00 -13.22
C THR A 37 11.56 2.81 -13.37
N GLY A 38 10.47 2.97 -14.12
CA GLY A 38 9.42 1.96 -14.23
C GLY A 38 8.72 1.67 -12.90
N THR A 39 8.74 2.62 -11.95
CA THR A 39 8.13 2.39 -10.65
C THR A 39 6.60 2.43 -10.75
N THR A 40 5.94 1.33 -10.39
CA THR A 40 4.48 1.21 -10.38
C THR A 40 3.99 0.70 -9.02
N ILE A 41 2.78 1.13 -8.64
CA ILE A 41 2.05 0.64 -7.47
C ILE A 41 0.64 0.33 -7.95
N GLU A 42 0.24 -0.94 -7.89
CA GLU A 42 -1.03 -1.40 -8.44
C GLU A 42 -1.62 -2.58 -7.65
N TRP A 43 -2.94 -2.73 -7.73
CA TRP A 43 -3.61 -3.92 -7.22
C TRP A 43 -3.34 -5.11 -8.11
N LYS A 44 -2.94 -6.23 -7.47
CA LYS A 44 -2.80 -7.53 -8.08
C LYS A 44 -3.88 -8.46 -7.54
N GLY A 45 -5.01 -8.51 -8.24
CA GLY A 45 -6.20 -9.20 -7.74
C GLY A 45 -6.89 -8.41 -6.63
N ASP A 46 -7.52 -9.10 -5.68
CA ASP A 46 -8.44 -8.45 -4.73
C ASP A 46 -7.80 -7.91 -3.45
N LEU A 47 -6.68 -8.49 -3.01
CA LEU A 47 -6.09 -8.23 -1.68
C LEU A 47 -4.55 -8.08 -1.71
N VAL A 48 -3.93 -8.10 -2.88
CA VAL A 48 -2.47 -7.97 -3.01
C VAL A 48 -2.14 -6.67 -3.72
N VAL A 49 -1.16 -5.94 -3.19
CA VAL A 49 -0.58 -4.77 -3.86
C VAL A 49 0.79 -5.14 -4.39
N GLU A 50 1.05 -4.89 -5.66
CA GLU A 50 2.35 -5.09 -6.28
C GLU A 50 3.05 -3.73 -6.44
N VAL A 51 4.30 -3.68 -5.97
CA VAL A 51 5.20 -2.54 -6.16
C VAL A 51 6.35 -3.01 -7.04
N THR A 52 6.45 -2.46 -8.25
CA THR A 52 7.52 -2.76 -9.20
C THR A 52 8.43 -1.56 -9.32
N SER A 53 9.74 -1.77 -9.47
CA SER A 53 10.70 -0.68 -9.66
C SER A 53 12.01 -1.19 -10.27
N SER A 54 12.82 -0.27 -10.82
CA SER A 54 14.14 -0.58 -11.40
C SER A 54 15.18 -1.09 -10.40
N THR A 55 15.07 -0.68 -9.13
CA THR A 55 16.03 -1.00 -8.07
C THR A 55 15.30 -1.28 -6.77
N GLU A 56 15.94 -2.07 -5.92
CA GLU A 56 15.43 -2.43 -4.59
C GLU A 56 15.17 -1.19 -3.72
N GLU A 57 16.12 -0.26 -3.68
CA GLU A 57 16.02 0.99 -2.92
C GLU A 57 14.80 1.83 -3.33
N ARG A 58 14.48 1.85 -4.63
CA ARG A 58 13.31 2.57 -5.14
C ARG A 58 12.01 1.81 -4.86
N ALA A 59 12.03 0.48 -4.92
CA ALA A 59 10.87 -0.31 -4.51
C ALA A 59 10.53 -0.06 -3.04
N SER A 60 11.55 -0.05 -2.17
CA SER A 60 11.41 0.29 -0.75
C SER A 60 10.90 1.72 -0.55
N ALA A 61 11.45 2.70 -1.27
CA ALA A 61 10.98 4.08 -1.19
C ALA A 61 9.52 4.25 -1.66
N ALA A 62 9.10 3.53 -2.71
CA ALA A 62 7.72 3.54 -3.18
C ALA A 62 6.77 2.86 -2.18
N LEU A 63 7.23 1.78 -1.53
CA LEU A 63 6.51 1.14 -0.45
C LEU A 63 6.33 2.07 0.76
N ASP A 64 7.33 2.87 1.10
CA ASP A 64 7.23 3.86 2.17
C ASP A 64 6.19 4.95 1.86
N VAL A 65 6.14 5.42 0.60
CA VAL A 65 5.07 6.34 0.14
C VAL A 65 3.69 5.69 0.31
N LEU A 66 3.54 4.41 -0.06
CA LEU A 66 2.29 3.69 0.10
C LEU A 66 1.89 3.57 1.59
N LYS A 67 2.82 3.19 2.48
CA LYS A 67 2.60 3.12 3.93
C LYS A 67 2.10 4.46 4.49
N ASP A 68 2.73 5.57 4.09
CA ASP A 68 2.33 6.91 4.50
C ASP A 68 0.90 7.27 4.05
N LYS A 69 0.49 6.86 2.84
CA LYS A 69 -0.88 7.11 2.35
C LYS A 69 -1.92 6.28 3.08
N ILE A 70 -1.60 5.02 3.37
CA ILE A 70 -2.48 4.09 4.09
C ILE A 70 -2.75 4.60 5.50
N VAL A 71 -1.71 5.02 6.24
CA VAL A 71 -1.87 5.55 7.60
C VAL A 71 -2.71 6.83 7.61
N LYS A 72 -2.52 7.71 6.63
CA LYS A 72 -3.32 8.95 6.48
C LYS A 72 -4.80 8.67 6.22
N ARG A 73 -5.15 7.46 5.77
CA ARG A 73 -6.52 6.99 5.55
C ARG A 73 -7.10 6.24 6.75
N GLY A 74 -6.38 6.22 7.88
CA GLY A 74 -6.83 5.56 9.10
C GLY A 74 -6.70 4.03 9.07
N ILE A 75 -6.04 3.48 8.05
CA ILE A 75 -5.80 2.04 7.95
C ILE A 75 -4.50 1.72 8.69
N SER A 76 -4.56 0.76 9.60
CA SER A 76 -3.40 0.30 10.36
C SER A 76 -2.39 -0.39 9.44
N LEU A 77 -1.10 -0.05 9.56
CA LEU A 77 -0.03 -0.78 8.86
C LEU A 77 0.03 -2.26 9.24
N LYS A 78 -0.52 -2.64 10.39
CA LYS A 78 -0.65 -4.05 10.81
C LYS A 78 -1.61 -4.85 9.92
N ALA A 79 -2.43 -4.18 9.11
CA ALA A 79 -3.32 -4.82 8.16
C ALA A 79 -2.59 -5.29 6.89
N PHE A 80 -1.31 -4.92 6.72
CA PHE A 80 -0.51 -5.28 5.56
C PHE A 80 0.67 -6.13 5.98
N ASP A 81 0.91 -7.19 5.23
CA ASP A 81 2.16 -7.94 5.26
C ASP A 81 2.95 -7.61 3.99
N HIS A 82 4.22 -7.26 4.16
CA HIS A 82 5.11 -6.92 3.05
C HIS A 82 6.36 -7.78 3.15
N GLY A 83 6.65 -8.50 2.07
CA GLY A 83 7.87 -9.27 1.94
C GLY A 83 9.05 -8.41 1.51
N GLU A 84 10.24 -9.01 1.53
CA GLU A 84 11.43 -8.41 0.95
C GLU A 84 11.26 -8.24 -0.57
N PRO A 85 11.77 -7.14 -1.14
CA PRO A 85 11.76 -6.93 -2.58
C PRO A 85 12.47 -8.08 -3.30
N ARG A 86 11.73 -8.77 -4.17
CA ARG A 86 12.26 -9.86 -4.99
C ARG A 86 12.67 -9.34 -6.36
N SER A 87 13.81 -9.80 -6.86
CA SER A 87 14.17 -9.57 -8.26
C SER A 87 13.15 -10.27 -9.16
N SER A 88 12.49 -9.50 -10.01
CA SER A 88 11.64 -10.04 -11.08
C SER A 88 12.44 -10.00 -12.37
N GLY A 89 13.22 -11.06 -12.62
CA GLY A 89 14.12 -11.20 -13.77
C GLY A 89 14.65 -12.62 -13.90
#